data_AF-A0A8J8EQ74-F1
#
_entry.id   AF-A0A8J8EQ74-F1
#
_cell.length_a   1.000
_cell.length_b   1.000
_cell.length_c   1.000
_cell.angle_alpha   90.00
_cell.angle_beta   90.00
_cell.angle_gamma   90.00
#
_symmetry.space_group_name_H-M   'P 1'
#
loop_
_entity.id
_entity.type
_entity.pdbx_description
1 polymer ?
#
loop_
_entity_poly.entity_id
_entity_poly.type
_entity_poly.pdbx_seq_one_letter_code
_entity_poly.pdbx_strand_id
1 'polypeptide(L)'
;NTACPHAMANNNGKTHIQRAIGELEVRTAFDEEIALEDMIDVVESSFSHPTYTLLKTVDENAVVQGMFANPKFVEDVAREIFVKAREKFRGKLHVKVISNESIHKHDVIAETWS
;
A
#
# COMPACT_ATOMS: atom_id res chain seq x y z
N ASN A 1 3.90 -1.84 -4.04
CA ASN A 1 3.26 -1.77 -5.39
C ASN A 1 1.79 -2.10 -5.29
N THR A 2 0.98 -1.64 -6.25
CA THR A 2 -0.43 -2.01 -6.39
C THR A 2 -0.67 -2.69 -7.74
N ALA A 3 -1.47 -3.76 -7.72
CA ALA A 3 -1.97 -4.42 -8.92
C ALA A 3 -3.47 -4.16 -9.02
N CYS A 4 -3.94 -3.68 -10.18
CA CYS A 4 -5.32 -3.25 -10.35
C CYS A 4 -6.30 -4.44 -10.41
N PRO A 5 -7.21 -4.60 -9.42
CA PRO A 5 -8.18 -5.68 -9.44
C PRO A 5 -9.20 -5.53 -10.58
N HIS A 6 -9.55 -4.30 -10.97
CA HIS A 6 -10.45 -4.05 -12.10
C HIS A 6 -9.88 -4.55 -13.43
N ALA A 7 -8.64 -4.18 -13.75
CA ALA A 7 -8.02 -4.61 -14.99
C ALA A 7 -7.85 -6.13 -15.02
N MET A 8 -7.46 -6.73 -13.90
CA MET A 8 -7.33 -8.19 -13.76
C MET A 8 -8.63 -8.93 -14.07
N ALA A 9 -9.75 -8.47 -13.50
CA ALA A 9 -11.07 -9.07 -13.70
C ALA A 9 -11.56 -8.98 -15.15
N ASN A 10 -11.16 -7.93 -15.87
CA ASN A 10 -11.61 -7.68 -17.25
C ASN A 10 -10.65 -8.15 -18.35
N ASN A 11 -9.46 -8.64 -17.99
CA ASN A 11 -8.41 -9.00 -18.97
C ASN A 11 -7.84 -10.41 -18.75
N ASN A 12 -8.70 -11.38 -18.43
CA ASN A 12 -8.32 -12.79 -18.25
C ASN A 12 -7.14 -12.97 -17.26
N GLY A 13 -7.18 -12.25 -16.14
CA GLY A 13 -6.13 -12.32 -15.12
C GLY A 13 -4.90 -11.46 -15.39
N LYS A 14 -4.81 -10.75 -16.53
CA LYS A 14 -3.73 -9.78 -16.78
C LYS A 14 -4.09 -8.42 -16.20
N THR A 15 -3.13 -7.73 -15.60
CA THR A 15 -3.33 -6.38 -15.08
C THR A 15 -2.10 -5.52 -15.26
N HIS A 16 -2.30 -4.21 -15.24
CA HIS A 16 -1.22 -3.27 -14.97
C HIS A 16 -0.85 -3.31 -13.47
N ILE A 17 0.43 -3.07 -13.23
CA ILE A 17 1.05 -2.93 -11.92
C ILE A 17 1.77 -1.59 -11.92
N GLN A 18 1.67 -0.84 -10.83
CA GLN A 18 2.39 0.41 -10.68
C GLN A 18 3.02 0.56 -9.29
N ARG A 19 3.99 1.48 -9.24
CA ARG A 19 4.49 2.02 -7.99
C ARG A 19 3.40 2.84 -7.32
N ALA A 20 3.39 2.79 -6.00
CA ALA A 20 2.52 3.58 -5.18
C ALA A 20 3.26 3.97 -3.90
N ILE A 21 2.90 5.12 -3.34
CA ILE A 21 3.49 5.72 -2.15
C ILE A 21 2.41 5.74 -1.08
N GLY A 22 2.73 5.21 0.10
CA GLY A 22 1.87 5.25 1.27
C GLY A 22 2.48 6.15 2.33
N GLU A 23 1.69 7.09 2.83
CA GLU A 23 2.07 8.03 3.88
C GLU A 23 1.14 7.82 5.06
N LEU A 24 1.72 7.61 6.24
CA LEU A 24 1.02 7.49 7.52
C LEU A 24 1.55 8.58 8.45
N GLU A 25 0.70 9.53 8.80
CA GLU A 25 0.96 10.48 9.88
C GLU A 25 0.20 10.05 11.13
N VAL A 26 0.90 10.01 12.26
CA VAL A 26 0.32 9.78 13.58
C VAL A 26 0.59 11.00 14.45
N ARG A 27 -0.47 11.62 14.98
CA ARG A 27 -0.38 12.76 15.90
C ARG A 27 -0.85 12.31 17.27
N THR A 28 0.11 12.13 18.17
CA THR A 28 -0.11 11.62 19.53
C THR A 28 0.57 12.50 20.59
N ALA A 29 0.37 12.17 21.86
CA ALA A 29 1.04 12.83 22.99
C ALA A 29 2.54 12.46 23.04
N PHE A 30 3.36 13.30 23.67
CA PHE A 30 4.82 13.15 23.65
C PHE A 30 5.33 11.91 24.43
N ASP A 31 4.54 11.40 25.35
CA ASP A 31 4.81 10.23 26.18
C ASP A 31 4.45 8.90 25.51
N GLU A 32 3.79 8.93 24.35
CA GLU A 32 3.50 7.74 23.56
C GLU A 32 4.70 7.41 22.66
N GLU A 33 5.40 6.33 22.99
CA GLU A 33 6.50 5.82 22.17
C GLU A 33 5.95 5.00 20.99
N ILE A 34 6.27 5.43 19.77
CA ILE A 34 5.94 4.73 18.54
C ILE A 34 7.25 4.29 17.86
N ALA A 35 7.45 2.97 17.73
CA ALA A 35 8.55 2.44 16.96
C ALA A 35 8.35 2.70 15.46
N LEU A 36 9.41 3.10 14.76
CA LEU A 36 9.32 3.39 13.33
C LEU A 36 9.07 2.10 12.52
N GLU A 37 9.66 1.00 12.96
CA GLU A 37 9.48 -0.34 12.40
C GLU A 37 7.99 -0.73 12.39
N ASP A 38 7.28 -0.40 13.47
CA ASP A 38 5.85 -0.67 13.56
C ASP A 38 5.04 0.11 12.53
N MET A 39 5.44 1.35 12.24
CA MET A 39 4.80 2.18 11.21
C MET A 39 5.10 1.64 9.81
N ILE A 40 6.35 1.24 9.55
CA ILE A 40 6.77 0.64 8.29
C ILE A 40 5.97 -0.65 8.04
N ASP A 41 5.87 -1.54 9.02
CA ASP A 41 5.13 -2.79 8.92
C ASP A 41 3.65 -2.55 8.59
N VAL A 42 3.02 -1.56 9.24
CA VAL A 42 1.62 -1.17 8.97
C VAL A 42 1.46 -0.72 7.52
N VAL A 43 2.37 0.10 7.01
CA VAL A 43 2.31 0.61 5.65
C VAL A 43 2.61 -0.48 4.63
N GLU A 44 3.77 -1.14 4.73
CA GLU A 44 4.23 -2.13 3.74
C GLU A 44 3.29 -3.33 3.61
N SER A 45 2.80 -3.87 4.73
CA SER A 45 1.88 -5.02 4.73
C SER A 45 0.51 -4.70 4.13
N SER A 46 0.19 -3.43 3.90
CA SER A 46 -1.10 -2.98 3.36
C SER A 46 -1.11 -2.89 1.84
N PHE A 47 0.05 -2.94 1.17
CA PHE A 47 0.14 -2.99 -0.29
C PHE A 47 -0.19 -4.40 -0.83
N SER A 48 -0.25 -4.53 -2.17
CA SER A 48 -0.36 -5.84 -2.82
C SER A 48 0.88 -6.68 -2.56
N HIS A 49 2.06 -6.06 -2.64
CA HIS A 49 3.34 -6.66 -2.28
C HIS A 49 4.40 -5.56 -2.02
N PRO A 50 5.38 -5.81 -1.13
CA PRO A 50 6.51 -4.91 -0.88
C PRO A 50 7.43 -4.76 -2.10
N THR A 51 8.32 -3.77 -2.03
CA THR A 51 9.35 -3.52 -3.04
C THR A 51 10.73 -3.87 -2.50
N TYR A 52 11.61 -4.36 -3.38
CA TYR A 52 12.96 -4.79 -3.01
C TYR A 52 13.99 -4.09 -3.90
N THR A 53 15.17 -3.80 -3.35
CA THR A 53 16.27 -3.15 -4.09
C THR A 53 16.87 -4.06 -5.15
N LEU A 54 16.97 -5.37 -4.87
CA LEU A 54 17.56 -6.35 -5.76
C LEU A 54 16.77 -7.66 -5.68
N LEU A 55 16.43 -8.21 -6.85
CA LEU A 55 15.71 -9.47 -6.99
C LEU A 55 16.45 -10.37 -7.98
N LYS A 56 16.53 -11.66 -7.68
CA LYS A 56 16.88 -12.67 -8.69
C LYS A 56 15.60 -13.13 -9.38
N THR A 57 15.73 -13.86 -10.49
CA THR A 57 14.57 -14.33 -11.28
C THR A 57 13.54 -15.11 -10.47
N VAL A 58 13.98 -15.96 -9.52
CA VAL A 58 13.06 -16.72 -8.66
C VAL A 58 12.29 -15.79 -7.72
N ASP A 59 12.97 -14.79 -7.16
CA ASP A 59 12.38 -13.82 -6.24
C ASP A 59 11.40 -12.89 -6.98
N GLU A 60 11.78 -12.43 -8.16
CA GLU A 60 10.92 -11.61 -9.03
C GLU A 60 9.62 -12.33 -9.36
N ASN A 61 9.70 -13.62 -9.74
CA ASN A 61 8.51 -14.42 -10.01
C ASN A 61 7.61 -14.54 -8.77
N ALA A 62 8.19 -14.74 -7.58
CA ALA A 62 7.42 -14.82 -6.34
C ALA A 62 6.74 -13.47 -6.00
N VAL A 63 7.47 -12.36 -6.16
CA VAL A 63 6.95 -11.00 -5.95
C VAL A 63 5.81 -10.69 -6.91
N VAL A 64 5.98 -11.01 -8.19
CA VAL A 64 4.92 -10.85 -9.21
C VAL A 64 3.70 -11.67 -8.83
N GLN A 65 3.85 -12.98 -8.59
CA GLN A 65 2.73 -13.83 -8.20
C GLN A 65 2.02 -13.33 -6.93
N GLY A 66 2.77 -12.83 -5.95
CA GLY A 66 2.20 -12.21 -4.74
C GLY A 66 1.34 -10.99 -5.04
N MET A 67 1.77 -10.12 -5.96
CA MET A 67 0.96 -8.97 -6.41
C MET A 67 -0.34 -9.41 -7.08
N PHE A 68 -0.29 -10.46 -7.92
CA PHE A 68 -1.49 -10.98 -8.60
C PHE A 68 -2.45 -11.72 -7.65
N ALA A 69 -1.94 -12.33 -6.59
CA ALA A 69 -2.76 -13.01 -5.59
C ALA A 69 -3.50 -12.04 -4.66
N ASN A 70 -3.02 -10.79 -4.53
CA ASN A 70 -3.55 -9.79 -3.62
C ASN A 70 -3.70 -8.41 -4.31
N PRO A 71 -4.51 -8.31 -5.39
CA PRO A 71 -4.69 -7.04 -6.09
C PRO A 71 -5.52 -6.08 -5.24
N LYS A 72 -5.09 -4.81 -5.18
CA LYS A 72 -5.69 -3.78 -4.33
C LYS A 72 -5.80 -2.48 -5.11
N PHE A 73 -6.95 -1.80 -5.00
CA PHE A 73 -7.04 -0.41 -5.42
C PHE A 73 -6.29 0.51 -4.44
N VAL A 74 -6.06 1.76 -4.85
CA VAL A 74 -5.43 2.76 -3.98
C VAL A 74 -6.25 3.02 -2.71
N GLU A 75 -7.58 2.98 -2.82
CA GLU A 75 -8.52 3.12 -1.71
C GLU A 75 -8.45 1.94 -0.74
N ASP A 76 -8.18 0.73 -1.23
CA ASP A 76 -8.06 -0.46 -0.39
C ASP A 76 -6.80 -0.39 0.46
N VAL A 77 -5.68 0.03 -0.14
CA VAL A 77 -4.43 0.26 0.59
C VAL A 77 -4.62 1.33 1.66
N ALA A 78 -5.25 2.47 1.33
CA ALA A 78 -5.50 3.55 2.29
C ALA A 78 -6.37 3.07 3.47
N ARG A 79 -7.42 2.29 3.17
CA ARG A 79 -8.31 1.71 4.18
C ARG A 79 -7.58 0.74 5.09
N GLU A 80 -6.72 -0.11 4.53
CA GLU A 80 -6.00 -1.12 5.29
C GLU A 80 -4.93 -0.52 6.19
N ILE A 81 -4.16 0.46 5.70
CA ILE A 81 -3.22 1.23 6.53
C ILE A 81 -3.96 1.86 7.69
N PHE A 82 -5.11 2.50 7.43
CA PHE A 82 -5.88 3.17 8.47
C PHE A 82 -6.41 2.21 9.54
N VAL A 83 -6.97 1.05 9.14
CA VAL A 83 -7.46 0.04 10.09
C VAL A 83 -6.34 -0.49 10.96
N LYS A 84 -5.21 -0.90 10.37
CA LYS A 84 -4.05 -1.41 11.12
C LYS A 84 -3.42 -0.34 12.02
N ALA A 85 -3.28 0.89 11.53
CA ALA A 85 -2.77 2.01 12.31
C ALA A 85 -3.66 2.31 13.53
N ARG A 86 -4.98 2.23 13.38
CA ARG A 86 -5.94 2.46 14.49
C ARG A 86 -5.89 1.38 15.56
N GLU A 87 -5.50 0.16 15.20
CA GLU A 87 -5.32 -0.94 16.16
C GLU A 87 -4.00 -0.80 16.94
N LYS A 88 -2.97 -0.24 16.31
CA LYS A 88 -1.61 -0.20 16.85
C LYS A 88 -1.23 1.11 17.53
N PHE A 89 -1.73 2.24 17.03
CA PHE A 89 -1.35 3.57 17.47
C PHE A 89 -2.53 4.31 18.09
N ARG A 90 -2.21 5.16 19.07
CA ARG A 90 -3.17 6.09 19.68
C ARG A 90 -2.98 7.48 19.08
N GLY A 91 -4.05 8.26 19.07
CA GLY A 91 -4.05 9.63 18.58
C GLY A 91 -4.80 9.81 17.25
N LYS A 92 -4.54 10.93 16.58
CA LYS A 92 -5.14 11.25 15.29
C LYS A 92 -4.30 10.68 14.16
N LEU A 93 -4.96 10.05 13.20
CA LEU A 93 -4.34 9.40 12.06
C LEU A 93 -4.69 10.17 10.79
N HIS A 94 -3.68 10.33 9.94
CA HIS A 94 -3.87 10.71 8.55
C HIS A 94 -3.15 9.71 7.67
N VAL A 95 -3.87 9.15 6.71
CA VAL A 95 -3.34 8.20 5.74
C VAL A 95 -3.58 8.74 4.35
N LYS A 96 -2.52 8.76 3.55
CA LYS A 96 -2.55 9.12 2.15
C LYS A 96 -1.87 8.05 1.32
N VAL A 97 -2.49 7.66 0.22
CA VAL A 97 -1.89 6.73 -0.74
C VAL A 97 -1.98 7.34 -2.13
N ILE A 98 -0.85 7.35 -2.83
CA ILE A 98 -0.69 7.86 -4.19
C ILE A 98 -0.30 6.69 -5.09
N SER A 99 -1.12 6.38 -6.08
CA SER A 99 -0.82 5.40 -7.13
C SER A 99 -0.28 6.11 -8.36
N ASN A 100 0.96 5.79 -8.75
CA ASN A 100 1.59 6.38 -9.93
C ASN A 100 1.18 5.60 -11.19
N GLU A 101 0.04 5.97 -11.78
CA GLU A 101 -0.59 5.18 -12.83
C GLU A 101 0.29 4.98 -14.06
N SER A 102 0.42 3.72 -14.47
CA SER A 102 1.27 3.32 -15.60
C SER A 102 0.62 3.56 -16.98
N ILE A 103 -0.71 3.71 -17.01
CA ILE A 103 -1.50 3.85 -18.25
C ILE A 103 -2.23 5.20 -18.35
N HIS A 104 -2.06 6.07 -17.36
CA HIS A 104 -2.69 7.40 -17.30
C HIS A 104 -1.62 8.48 -17.17
N LYS A 105 -1.98 9.72 -17.52
CA LYS A 105 -1.10 10.90 -17.38
C LYS A 105 -1.30 11.64 -16.05
N HIS A 106 -1.91 10.98 -15.08
CA HIS A 106 -2.21 11.52 -13.76
C HIS A 106 -2.12 10.39 -12.74
N ASP A 107 -1.77 10.76 -11.51
CA ASP A 107 -1.78 9.84 -10.38
C ASP A 107 -3.18 9.76 -9.78
N VAL A 108 -3.49 8.65 -9.12
CA VAL A 108 -4.72 8.49 -8.33
C VAL A 108 -4.38 8.57 -6.85
N ILE A 109 -5.18 9.32 -6.10
CA ILE A 109 -4.92 9.60 -4.68
C ILE A 109 -6.14 9.17 -3.86
N ALA A 110 -5.89 8.48 -2.75
CA ALA A 110 -6.88 8.20 -1.71
C ALA A 110 -6.37 8.69 -0.36
N GLU A 111 -7.22 9.36 0.40
CA GLU A 111 -6.89 9.94 1.72
C GLU A 111 -7.99 9.63 2.74
N THR A 112 -7.59 9.38 4.00
CA THR A 112 -8.51 9.17 5.12
C THR A 112 -7.94 9.74 6.42
N TRP A 113 -8.84 10.19 7.32
CA TRP A 113 -8.51 10.96 8.52
C TRP A 113 -9.32 10.48 9.73
N SER A 114 -8.75 10.62 10.95
CA SER A 114 -9.47 10.49 12.23
C SER A 114 -9.25 11.68 13.17
#